data_AF-A0A5C3F624-F1
#
_entry.id   AF-A0A5C3F624-F1
#
_cell.length_a   1.000
_cell.length_b   1.000
_cell.length_c   1.000
_cell.angle_alpha   90.00
_cell.angle_beta   90.00
_cell.angle_gamma   90.00
#
_symmetry.space_group_name_H-M   'P 1'
#
loop_
_entity.id
_entity.type
_entity.pdbx_description
1 polymer ?
#
loop_
_entity_poly.entity_id
_entity_poly.type
_entity_poly.pdbx_seq_one_letter_code
_entity_poly.pdbx_strand_id
1 'polypeptide(L)'
;MKFFTPLVFSALFACSAVPGPVEAQQGKTVRSRHYSTYGTFSIQLFGQYKSFRFDDDDNDRNNAWSLAVRQGNGWHNILQGFGTGSTAYATDKPQLVAAWNDLNSNNLNPSKYKIILQINTAGQDARFVDLPLDRALTPA
;
A
#
# COMPACT_ATOMS: atom_id res chain seq x y z
N MET A 1 -9.31 -38.41 66.02
CA MET A 1 -10.20 -38.21 64.86
C MET A 1 -9.48 -38.74 63.62
N LYS A 2 -10.23 -39.41 62.73
CA LYS A 2 -9.76 -40.20 61.59
C LYS A 2 -9.41 -39.32 60.37
N PHE A 3 -8.47 -39.81 59.58
CA PHE A 3 -8.03 -39.34 58.25
C PHE A 3 -9.17 -39.08 57.27
N PHE A 4 -8.95 -38.19 56.28
CA PHE A 4 -9.12 -38.45 54.83
C PHE A 4 -8.65 -37.24 54.00
N THR A 5 -7.61 -37.44 53.18
CA THR A 5 -7.32 -36.72 51.92
C THR A 5 -7.98 -37.51 50.78
N PRO A 6 -8.42 -36.89 49.66
CA PRO A 6 -7.58 -36.76 48.46
C PRO A 6 -7.77 -35.41 47.70
N LEU A 7 -6.71 -34.79 47.18
CA LEU A 7 -6.21 -34.91 45.78
C LEU A 7 -7.25 -34.59 44.69
N VAL A 8 -7.17 -33.38 44.10
CA VAL A 8 -7.24 -33.16 42.64
C VAL A 8 -6.32 -31.98 42.28
N PHE A 9 -5.13 -32.27 41.77
CA PHE A 9 -4.31 -31.32 41.02
C PHE A 9 -4.67 -31.51 39.55
N SER A 10 -5.44 -30.58 38.98
CA SER A 10 -5.73 -30.59 37.54
C SER A 10 -4.55 -30.00 36.76
N ALA A 11 -4.24 -30.71 35.68
CA ALA A 11 -3.12 -30.57 34.79
C ALA A 11 -3.04 -29.22 34.03
N LEU A 12 -1.80 -28.78 33.83
CA LEU A 12 -1.19 -28.29 32.59
C LEU A 12 -2.15 -28.03 31.41
N PHE A 13 -2.10 -26.82 30.86
CA PHE A 13 -1.63 -26.59 29.48
C PHE A 13 -1.12 -25.14 29.40
N ALA A 14 0.22 -25.00 29.45
CA ALA A 14 0.84 -23.80 28.92
C ALA A 14 0.64 -23.85 27.40
N CYS A 15 -0.32 -23.08 26.89
CA CYS A 15 -0.36 -22.77 25.47
C CYS A 15 0.88 -21.91 25.17
N SER A 16 1.97 -22.56 24.80
CA SER A 16 2.99 -21.94 23.96
C SER A 16 2.27 -21.52 22.69
N ALA A 17 1.84 -20.26 22.65
CA ALA A 17 1.48 -19.59 21.42
C ALA A 17 2.76 -19.56 20.57
N VAL A 18 2.91 -20.58 19.72
CA VAL A 18 3.80 -20.53 18.58
C VAL A 18 3.40 -19.26 17.84
N PRO A 19 4.29 -18.27 17.65
CA PRO A 19 3.99 -17.20 16.73
C PRO A 19 3.73 -17.88 15.40
N GLY A 20 2.49 -17.86 14.94
CA GLY A 20 2.16 -18.29 13.60
C GLY A 20 3.05 -17.55 12.60
N PRO A 21 3.15 -18.03 11.35
CA PRO A 21 3.77 -17.25 10.30
C PRO A 21 3.23 -15.82 10.42
N VAL A 22 4.15 -14.85 10.49
CA VAL A 22 3.80 -13.43 10.51
C VAL A 22 2.89 -13.23 9.32
N GLU A 23 1.58 -13.19 9.53
CA GLU A 23 0.67 -12.54 8.60
C GLU A 23 1.26 -11.14 8.55
N ALA A 24 1.98 -10.85 7.46
CA ALA A 24 2.40 -9.51 7.14
C ALA A 24 1.12 -8.72 7.23
N GLN A 25 0.93 -7.95 8.32
CA GLN A 25 -0.34 -7.33 8.64
C GLN A 25 -0.78 -6.56 7.41
N GLN A 26 -1.73 -7.11 6.65
CA GLN A 26 -2.04 -6.55 5.35
C GLN A 26 -2.73 -5.22 5.60
N GLY A 27 -2.21 -4.17 4.97
CA GLY A 27 -2.75 -2.83 5.11
C GLY A 27 -4.19 -2.82 4.60
N LYS A 28 -5.06 -2.14 5.34
CA LYS A 28 -6.44 -1.93 4.89
C LYS A 28 -6.43 -0.96 3.73
N THR A 29 -6.82 -1.40 2.53
CA THR A 29 -7.09 -0.50 1.41
C THR A 29 -8.28 0.40 1.75
N VAL A 30 -8.11 1.70 1.55
CA VAL A 30 -9.15 2.70 1.83
C VAL A 30 -9.78 3.18 0.53
N ARG A 31 -8.94 3.43 -0.49
CA ARG A 31 -9.40 3.69 -1.85
C ARG A 31 -8.41 3.08 -2.84
N SER A 32 -8.88 2.81 -4.06
CA SER A 32 -8.06 2.28 -5.12
C SER A 32 -8.51 2.76 -6.50
N ARG A 33 -7.70 2.51 -7.51
CA ARG A 33 -8.06 2.64 -8.92
C ARG A 33 -7.30 1.61 -9.72
N HIS A 34 -8.06 0.82 -10.46
CA HIS A 34 -7.52 -0.13 -11.43
C HIS A 34 -7.34 0.54 -12.79
N TYR A 35 -6.19 0.28 -13.42
CA TYR A 35 -5.83 0.68 -14.76
C TYR A 35 -5.67 -0.60 -15.58
N SER A 36 -6.63 -0.86 -16.46
CA SER A 36 -6.59 -2.03 -17.33
C SER A 36 -5.23 -2.13 -18.03
N THR A 37 -4.62 -3.31 -17.99
CA THR A 37 -3.31 -3.66 -18.58
C THR A 37 -2.07 -3.16 -17.82
N TYR A 38 -2.25 -2.40 -16.74
CA TYR A 38 -1.14 -1.80 -16.00
C TYR A 38 -1.13 -2.18 -14.52
N GLY A 39 -2.28 -2.40 -13.88
CA GLY A 39 -2.34 -2.69 -12.45
C GLY A 39 -3.26 -1.77 -11.66
N THR A 40 -3.16 -1.88 -10.34
CA THR A 40 -4.02 -1.19 -9.37
C THR A 40 -3.20 -0.31 -8.45
N PHE A 41 -3.50 0.98 -8.45
CA PHE A 41 -3.02 1.91 -7.45
C PHE A 41 -3.95 1.91 -6.23
N SER A 42 -3.40 1.82 -5.03
CA SER A 42 -4.15 1.76 -3.78
C SER A 42 -3.56 2.71 -2.74
N ILE A 43 -4.44 3.36 -1.98
CA ILE A 43 -4.09 4.05 -0.73
C ILE A 43 -4.49 3.15 0.45
N GLN A 44 -3.58 2.94 1.38
CA GLN A 44 -3.73 1.94 2.44
C GLN A 44 -3.41 2.52 3.82
N LEU A 45 -4.00 1.92 4.85
CA LEU A 45 -3.69 2.13 6.26
C LEU A 45 -3.10 0.85 6.87
N PHE A 46 -1.90 0.95 7.42
CA PHE A 46 -1.26 -0.09 8.23
C PHE A 46 -1.22 0.39 9.68
N GLY A 47 -2.27 0.08 10.45
CA GLY A 47 -2.48 0.70 11.75
C GLY A 47 -2.61 2.23 11.61
N GLN A 48 -1.64 2.96 12.18
CA GLN A 48 -1.55 4.43 12.06
C GLN A 48 -0.79 4.90 10.81
N TYR A 49 -0.08 4.01 10.12
CA TYR A 49 0.76 4.38 9.00
C TYR A 49 -0.07 4.51 7.72
N LYS A 50 0.04 5.69 7.10
CA LYS A 50 -0.52 5.99 5.79
C LYS A 50 0.43 5.49 4.70
N SER A 51 -0.09 4.87 3.65
CA SER A 51 0.76 4.34 2.59
C SER A 51 0.07 4.35 1.22
N PHE A 52 0.91 4.17 0.21
CA PHE A 52 0.56 4.06 -1.19
C PHE A 52 1.16 2.75 -1.72
N ARG A 53 0.45 2.10 -2.63
CA ARG A 53 0.91 0.88 -3.28
C ARG A 53 0.45 0.88 -4.73
N PHE A 54 1.27 0.30 -5.59
CA PHE A 54 0.88 -0.03 -6.95
C PHE A 54 1.22 -1.49 -7.21
N ASP A 55 0.19 -2.29 -7.45
CA ASP A 55 0.32 -3.71 -7.81
C ASP A 55 0.12 -3.82 -9.32
N ASP A 56 1.11 -4.36 -10.04
CA ASP A 56 0.98 -4.63 -11.48
C ASP A 56 0.00 -5.79 -11.70
N ASP A 57 -0.64 -5.85 -12.86
CA ASP A 57 -1.45 -7.01 -13.24
C ASP A 57 -0.55 -8.24 -13.51
N ASP A 58 0.72 -8.01 -13.84
CA ASP A 58 1.73 -9.02 -14.10
C ASP A 58 2.83 -8.98 -13.02
N ASN A 59 2.71 -9.87 -12.03
CA ASN A 59 3.60 -9.93 -10.85
C ASN A 59 5.06 -10.26 -11.19
N ASP A 60 5.34 -10.75 -12.40
CA ASP A 60 6.69 -11.12 -12.82
C ASP A 60 7.47 -9.92 -13.40
N ARG A 61 6.83 -8.75 -13.51
CA ARG A 61 7.49 -7.52 -14.01
C ARG A 61 8.14 -6.73 -12.89
N ASN A 62 9.44 -6.51 -13.02
CA ASN A 62 10.19 -5.57 -12.19
C ASN A 62 9.96 -4.12 -12.65
N ASN A 63 8.70 -3.68 -12.66
CA ASN A 63 8.32 -2.32 -13.00
C ASN A 63 8.55 -1.40 -11.82
N ALA A 64 8.73 -0.11 -12.10
CA ALA A 64 8.82 0.92 -11.07
C ALA A 64 7.68 1.92 -11.24
N TRP A 65 7.25 2.54 -10.15
CA TRP A 65 6.22 3.56 -10.16
C TRP A 65 6.61 4.74 -9.28
N SER A 66 6.08 5.90 -9.63
CA SER A 66 6.30 7.17 -8.95
C SER A 66 4.97 7.91 -8.80
N LEU A 67 4.84 8.75 -7.78
CA LEU A 67 3.69 9.65 -7.61
C LEU A 67 4.13 11.08 -7.89
N ALA A 68 3.47 11.72 -8.84
CA ALA A 68 3.72 13.09 -9.23
C ALA A 68 2.55 14.00 -8.87
N VAL A 69 2.87 15.23 -8.50
CA VAL A 69 1.90 16.31 -8.26
C VAL A 69 2.11 17.43 -9.26
N ARG A 70 1.01 18.04 -9.71
CA ARG A 70 1.04 19.22 -10.56
C ARG A 70 1.40 20.45 -9.71
N GLN A 71 2.45 21.17 -10.11
CA GLN A 71 2.81 22.48 -9.52
C GLN A 71 2.99 23.48 -10.65
N GLY A 72 2.09 24.47 -10.71
CA GLY A 72 1.99 25.37 -11.86
C GLY A 72 1.80 24.60 -13.17
N ASN A 73 2.68 24.85 -14.14
CA ASN A 73 2.64 24.20 -15.45
C ASN A 73 3.45 22.89 -15.50
N GLY A 74 4.11 22.50 -14.40
CA GLY A 74 5.01 21.34 -14.35
C GLY A 74 4.48 20.17 -13.51
N TRP A 75 5.06 18.99 -13.73
CA TRP A 75 4.87 17.80 -12.91
C TRP A 75 6.12 17.56 -12.05
N HIS A 76 5.91 17.33 -10.76
CA HIS A 76 6.99 17.12 -9.81
C HIS A 76 6.77 15.81 -9.05
N ASN A 77 7.79 14.94 -9.04
CA ASN A 77 7.71 13.68 -8.32
C ASN A 77 7.85 13.91 -6.81
N ILE A 78 6.81 13.55 -6.06
CA ILE A 78 6.82 13.57 -4.58
C ILE A 78 7.20 12.21 -4.00
N LEU A 79 7.10 11.16 -4.81
CA LEU A 79 7.56 9.80 -4.56
C LEU A 79 8.23 9.27 -5.84
N GLN A 80 9.38 8.61 -5.75
CA GLN A 80 10.15 8.18 -6.93
C GLN A 80 10.63 6.74 -6.81
N GLY A 81 10.50 5.99 -7.92
CA GLY A 81 11.23 4.75 -8.17
C GLY A 81 10.88 3.58 -7.24
N PHE A 82 9.62 3.43 -6.84
CA PHE A 82 9.18 2.29 -6.04
C PHE A 82 8.88 1.09 -6.93
N GLY A 83 9.33 -0.10 -6.56
CA GLY A 83 8.95 -1.32 -7.28
C GLY A 83 7.44 -1.53 -7.23
N THR A 84 6.87 -2.07 -8.30
CA THR A 84 5.51 -2.64 -8.25
C THR A 84 5.46 -3.73 -7.17
N GLY A 85 4.33 -3.85 -6.49
CA GLY A 85 4.19 -4.74 -5.33
C GLY A 85 4.94 -4.27 -4.07
N SER A 86 5.57 -3.10 -4.08
CA SER A 86 6.17 -2.48 -2.89
C SER A 86 5.26 -1.42 -2.28
N THR A 87 5.29 -1.31 -0.95
CA THR A 87 4.53 -0.31 -0.20
C THR A 87 5.39 0.93 0.07
N ALA A 88 4.89 2.09 -0.36
CA ALA A 88 5.47 3.39 -0.06
C ALA A 88 4.75 4.04 1.11
N TYR A 89 5.43 4.19 2.24
CA TYR A 89 4.85 4.85 3.41
C TYR A 89 4.87 6.36 3.24
N ALA A 90 3.72 6.99 3.47
CA ALA A 90 3.64 8.41 3.77
C ALA A 90 4.15 8.61 5.21
N THR A 91 5.46 8.51 5.39
CA THR A 91 6.16 8.94 6.60
C THR A 91 6.02 10.46 6.75
N ASP A 92 6.57 11.05 7.82
CA ASP A 92 6.39 12.47 8.21
C ASP A 92 6.84 13.54 7.18
N LYS A 93 7.02 13.19 5.91
CA LYS A 93 7.13 14.10 4.77
C LYS A 93 5.78 14.79 4.55
N PRO A 94 5.67 16.11 4.81
CA PRO A 94 4.40 16.83 4.74
C PRO A 94 3.69 16.69 3.39
N GLN A 95 4.46 16.66 2.29
CA GLN A 95 3.92 16.51 0.94
C GLN A 95 3.25 15.15 0.67
N LEU A 96 3.75 14.07 1.27
CA LEU A 96 3.17 12.73 1.11
C LEU A 96 1.92 12.57 1.98
N VAL A 97 1.95 13.11 3.20
CA VAL A 97 0.76 13.16 4.07
C VAL A 97 -0.35 13.99 3.43
N ALA A 98 -0.01 15.15 2.85
CA ALA A 98 -0.95 15.99 2.10
C ALA A 98 -1.52 15.25 0.88
N ALA A 99 -0.67 14.57 0.09
CA ALA A 99 -1.14 13.76 -1.03
C ALA A 99 -2.06 12.63 -0.59
N TRP A 100 -1.77 11.96 0.53
CA TRP A 100 -2.63 10.91 1.07
C TRP A 100 -4.01 11.47 1.44
N ASN A 101 -4.05 12.60 2.16
CA ASN A 101 -5.30 13.24 2.56
C ASN A 101 -6.11 13.70 1.34
N ASP A 102 -5.47 14.32 0.35
CA ASP A 102 -6.12 14.81 -0.87
C ASP A 102 -6.67 13.66 -1.73
N LEU A 103 -5.88 12.60 -1.92
CA LEU A 103 -6.31 11.41 -2.65
C LEU A 103 -7.39 10.65 -1.89
N ASN A 104 -7.45 10.74 -0.56
CA ASN A 104 -8.55 10.18 0.22
C ASN A 104 -9.79 11.10 0.31
N SER A 105 -9.72 12.32 -0.21
CA SER A 105 -10.82 13.29 -0.15
C SER A 105 -11.91 13.00 -1.21
N ASN A 106 -13.17 13.27 -0.85
CA ASN A 106 -14.28 13.26 -1.82
C ASN A 106 -14.17 14.38 -2.86
N ASN A 107 -13.38 15.44 -2.59
CA ASN A 107 -13.19 16.60 -3.45
C ASN A 107 -11.85 16.55 -4.20
N LEU A 108 -11.38 15.36 -4.58
CA LEU A 108 -10.12 15.18 -5.30
C LEU A 108 -10.13 16.01 -6.61
N ASN A 109 -9.15 16.89 -6.78
CA ASN A 109 -8.92 17.53 -8.07
C ASN A 109 -8.31 16.51 -9.04
N PRO A 110 -9.01 16.16 -10.13
CA PRO A 110 -8.60 15.11 -11.05
C PRO A 110 -7.28 15.40 -11.79
N SER A 111 -6.93 16.68 -11.91
CA SER A 111 -5.72 17.12 -12.63
C SER A 111 -4.49 17.27 -11.74
N LYS A 112 -4.62 17.04 -10.42
CA LYS A 112 -3.57 17.37 -9.45
C LYS A 112 -2.49 16.29 -9.34
N TYR A 113 -2.85 15.02 -9.52
CA TYR A 113 -1.94 13.90 -9.30
C TYR A 113 -1.94 12.94 -10.49
N LYS A 114 -0.80 12.29 -10.71
CA LYS A 114 -0.67 11.15 -11.62
C LYS A 114 0.31 10.12 -11.06
N ILE A 115 0.15 8.88 -11.48
CA ILE A 115 1.17 7.85 -11.33
C ILE A 115 2.02 7.88 -12.60
N ILE A 116 3.34 7.80 -12.43
CA ILE A 116 4.27 7.58 -13.54
C ILE A 116 4.76 6.15 -13.40
N LEU A 117 4.36 5.29 -14.33
CA LEU A 117 4.79 3.90 -14.39
C LEU A 117 5.98 3.78 -15.35
N GLN A 118 7.07 3.21 -14.86
CA GLN A 118 8.21 2.79 -15.66
C GLN A 118 8.10 1.29 -15.90
N ILE A 119 7.87 0.94 -17.16
CA ILE A 119 7.79 -0.43 -17.63
C ILE A 119 9.18 -0.87 -18.08
N ASN A 120 9.69 -1.94 -17.44
CA ASN A 120 10.97 -2.54 -17.74
C ASN A 120 10.73 -3.88 -18.46
N THR A 121 11.05 -3.94 -19.74
CA THR A 121 10.93 -5.16 -20.55
C THR A 121 12.33 -5.67 -20.91
N ALA A 122 12.58 -6.96 -20.72
CA ALA A 122 13.90 -7.55 -20.98
C ALA A 122 14.35 -7.29 -22.42
N GLY A 123 15.56 -6.74 -22.58
CA GLY A 123 16.13 -6.40 -23.89
C GLY A 123 15.55 -5.14 -24.55
N GLN A 124 14.80 -4.31 -23.81
CA GLN A 124 14.24 -3.05 -24.30
C GLN A 124 14.56 -1.90 -23.33
N ASP A 125 14.59 -0.68 -23.86
CA ASP A 125 14.69 0.52 -23.04
C ASP A 125 13.44 0.71 -22.18
N ALA A 126 13.62 1.29 -20.99
CA ALA A 126 12.52 1.57 -20.08
C ALA A 126 11.51 2.53 -20.72
N ARG A 127 10.22 2.15 -20.68
CA ARG A 127 9.12 2.98 -21.19
C ARG A 127 8.37 3.63 -20.03
N PHE A 128 8.06 4.92 -20.14
CA PHE A 128 7.28 5.64 -19.15
C PHE A 128 5.83 5.84 -19.62
N VAL A 129 4.89 5.61 -18.70
CA VAL A 129 3.45 5.77 -18.91
C VAL A 129 2.87 6.65 -17.81
N ASP A 130 2.16 7.70 -18.22
CA ASP A 130 1.39 8.56 -17.31
C ASP A 130 0.00 7.96 -17.08
N LEU A 131 -0.29 7.60 -15.83
CA LEU A 131 -1.58 7.08 -15.41
C LEU A 131 -2.30 8.16 -14.58
N PRO A 132 -3.33 8.82 -15.12
CA PRO A 132 -3.97 9.94 -14.46
C PRO A 132 -4.82 9.47 -13.28
N LEU A 133 -4.86 10.25 -12.20
CA LEU A 133 -5.76 10.03 -11.05
C LEU A 133 -7.05 10.86 -11.18
N ASP A 134 -7.42 11.17 -12.42
CA ASP A 134 -8.50 12.07 -12.85
C ASP A 134 -9.94 11.55 -12.76
N ARG A 135 -10.10 10.26 -12.47
CA ARG A 135 -11.33 9.61 -12.09
C ARG A 135 -11.19 9.28 -10.61
N ALA A 136 -12.24 9.60 -9.85
CA ALA A 136 -12.24 9.42 -8.41
C ALA A 136 -11.77 8.01 -8.04
N LEU A 137 -10.81 7.91 -7.12
CA LEU A 137 -10.46 6.63 -6.52
C LEU A 137 -11.74 6.00 -5.95
N THR A 138 -11.99 4.73 -6.24
CA THR A 138 -13.15 4.03 -5.71
C THR A 138 -12.88 3.67 -4.25
N PRO A 139 -13.87 3.83 -3.35
CA PRO A 139 -13.80 3.20 -2.04
C PRO A 139 -13.51 1.69 -2.19
N ALA A 140 -12.68 1.17 -1.30
CA ALA A 140 -12.37 -0.27 -1.24
C ALA A 140 -13.56 -1.09 -0.71
#